data_AF-H6BVG0-F1
#
_entry.id   AF-H6BVG0-F1
#
_cell.length_a   1.000
_cell.length_b   1.000
_cell.length_c   1.000
_cell.angle_alpha   90.00
_cell.angle_beta   90.00
_cell.angle_gamma   90.00
#
_symmetry.space_group_name_H-M   'P 1'
#
loop_
_entity.id
_entity.type
_entity.pdbx_description
1 polymer ?
#
loop_
_entity_poly.entity_id
_entity_poly.type
_entity_poly.pdbx_seq_one_letter_code
_entity_poly.pdbx_strand_id
1 'polypeptide(L)'
;MAKTKTKSPGKQKDILHSTNAPLVKSAPKPSSQRPVEDLLTEAAELLEQAQPERALPLAEEALRRLESERPPQSNGQDADIDALLQLAAEGKPTLPAALTLTAEIQLALGDIDAARKSFTRVTQLDPDGALVSAEPWLELAQICEDGGHESIAHFERATEVLRNEIEVLEDDEAKALGQTAKVLDEKRAKLANALCAMAEVYMTDLSWEEDAEQRCEAFVTEAVAVCPERLSAGVLQTLASVRISQTRVDDARQALGRSMDIWKDVPQEVDDDERRPDFATRVSLSRLLMEVEQEPEAFAVIEGLIRQDDESVECWYLGGWCQVLISQKPETTPEEVAKSQETAKTWLDNCLRLYRKLEYEDERLRDHAVELVQQLNKILGVEDQMDDDDAWEDEDDQEEDVDEDFEVEVEVETNGQDAHGDGDVEMS
;
A
#
# COMPACT_ATOMS: atom_id res chain seq x y z
N MET A 1 12.42 -35.54 -72.53
CA MET A 1 11.90 -35.24 -71.18
C MET A 1 12.20 -36.42 -70.26
N ALA A 2 12.60 -36.09 -69.02
CA ALA A 2 12.72 -36.86 -67.77
C ALA A 2 12.41 -38.38 -67.77
N LYS A 3 13.35 -39.25 -67.35
CA LYS A 3 13.52 -39.87 -66.00
C LYS A 3 12.28 -40.69 -65.55
N THR A 4 12.35 -41.98 -65.19
CA THR A 4 13.23 -42.58 -64.16
C THR A 4 13.30 -44.12 -64.31
N LYS A 5 14.49 -44.71 -64.09
CA LYS A 5 14.74 -46.16 -64.04
C LYS A 5 14.71 -46.65 -62.59
N THR A 6 13.93 -47.69 -62.32
CA THR A 6 14.14 -48.67 -61.24
C THR A 6 15.17 -49.70 -61.69
N LYS A 7 16.11 -50.09 -60.81
CA LYS A 7 16.86 -51.36 -60.88
C LYS A 7 17.69 -51.59 -59.61
N SER A 8 17.40 -52.68 -58.91
CA SER A 8 18.41 -53.54 -58.24
C SER A 8 19.13 -54.39 -59.33
N PRO A 9 20.16 -55.26 -59.09
CA PRO A 9 20.76 -55.72 -57.82
C PRO A 9 22.32 -55.89 -57.79
N GLY A 10 22.87 -56.05 -56.57
CA GLY A 10 23.98 -56.94 -56.13
C GLY A 10 25.38 -56.96 -56.80
N LYS A 11 26.45 -56.74 -55.99
CA LYS A 11 27.52 -57.73 -55.66
C LYS A 11 28.73 -57.10 -54.89
N GLN A 12 29.01 -57.72 -53.73
CA GLN A 12 30.31 -57.98 -53.06
C GLN A 12 31.58 -57.17 -53.40
N LYS A 13 32.26 -56.69 -52.33
CA LYS A 13 33.64 -57.10 -51.99
C LYS A 13 34.04 -56.60 -50.58
N ASP A 14 34.43 -57.54 -49.73
CA ASP A 14 35.19 -57.30 -48.50
C ASP A 14 36.62 -56.83 -48.82
N ILE A 15 37.23 -56.08 -47.88
CA ILE A 15 38.54 -56.35 -47.24
C ILE A 15 39.13 -55.04 -46.67
N LEU A 16 39.16 -55.01 -45.32
CA LEU A 16 40.17 -54.44 -44.42
C LEU A 16 40.65 -52.99 -44.61
N HIS A 17 40.30 -52.13 -43.64
CA HIS A 17 41.32 -51.40 -42.87
C HIS A 17 40.86 -51.24 -41.41
N SER A 18 41.68 -51.82 -40.53
CA SER A 18 41.71 -51.66 -39.09
C SER A 18 41.90 -50.18 -38.69
N THR A 19 41.18 -49.73 -37.66
CA THR A 19 41.77 -49.11 -36.45
C THR A 19 40.72 -49.00 -35.35
N ASN A 20 40.98 -49.67 -34.23
CA ASN A 20 40.43 -49.31 -32.92
C ASN A 20 40.85 -47.88 -32.59
N ALA A 21 39.90 -46.99 -32.32
CA ALA A 21 40.11 -45.75 -31.60
C ALA A 21 39.04 -45.64 -30.50
N PRO A 22 39.41 -45.29 -29.26
CA PRO A 22 38.49 -45.26 -28.14
C PRO A 22 37.47 -44.13 -28.32
N LEU A 23 36.20 -44.45 -28.04
CA LEU A 23 35.11 -43.51 -27.88
C LEU A 23 35.50 -42.44 -26.86
N VAL A 24 35.92 -41.27 -27.34
CA VAL A 24 35.91 -40.04 -26.57
C VAL A 24 34.45 -39.73 -26.29
N LYS A 25 34.00 -40.03 -25.06
CA LYS A 25 32.76 -39.47 -24.53
C LYS A 25 32.93 -37.96 -24.55
N SER A 26 32.30 -37.30 -25.52
CA SER A 26 32.09 -35.86 -25.44
C SER A 26 31.36 -35.57 -24.14
N ALA A 27 31.97 -34.74 -23.28
CA ALA A 27 31.31 -34.20 -22.11
C ALA A 27 29.95 -33.59 -22.52
N PRO A 28 28.91 -33.69 -21.67
CA PRO A 28 27.69 -32.95 -21.92
C PRO A 28 28.04 -31.47 -22.03
N LYS A 29 27.54 -30.80 -23.08
CA LYS A 29 27.56 -29.34 -23.13
C LYS A 29 26.88 -28.84 -21.84
N PRO A 30 27.39 -27.78 -21.17
CA PRO A 30 26.65 -27.19 -20.07
C PRO A 30 25.28 -26.80 -20.61
N SER A 31 24.21 -27.22 -19.93
CA SER A 31 22.90 -26.64 -20.19
C SER A 31 23.08 -25.13 -20.11
N SER A 32 22.59 -24.39 -21.10
CA SER A 32 22.54 -22.93 -21.05
C SER A 32 21.65 -22.54 -19.86
N GLN A 33 22.21 -22.51 -18.66
CA GLN A 33 21.51 -22.07 -17.47
C GLN A 33 21.20 -20.59 -17.65
N ARG A 34 19.95 -20.22 -17.41
CA ARG A 34 19.51 -18.82 -17.48
C ARG A 34 20.36 -17.97 -16.51
N PRO A 35 20.82 -16.77 -16.88
CA PRO A 35 21.49 -15.83 -15.99
C PRO A 35 20.72 -15.58 -14.69
N VAL A 36 21.43 -15.27 -13.59
CA VAL A 36 20.81 -14.91 -12.30
C VAL A 36 19.96 -13.65 -12.43
N GLU A 37 20.45 -12.66 -13.19
CA GLU A 37 19.73 -11.43 -13.49
C GLU A 37 18.37 -11.71 -14.14
N ASP A 38 18.33 -12.51 -15.22
CA ASP A 38 17.08 -12.91 -15.88
C ASP A 38 16.09 -13.65 -14.97
N LEU A 39 16.57 -14.35 -13.93
CA LEU A 39 15.70 -15.02 -12.96
C LEU A 39 15.07 -14.01 -12.00
N LEU A 40 15.86 -13.05 -11.51
CA LEU A 40 15.39 -12.01 -10.60
C LEU A 40 14.45 -11.04 -11.30
N THR A 41 14.73 -10.64 -12.53
CA THR A 41 13.84 -9.79 -13.33
C THR A 41 12.50 -10.46 -13.55
N GLU A 42 12.47 -11.73 -13.97
CA GLU A 42 11.19 -12.44 -14.14
C GLU A 42 10.46 -12.63 -12.80
N ALA A 43 11.19 -12.87 -11.70
CA ALA A 43 10.58 -12.97 -10.38
C ALA A 43 9.91 -11.65 -9.95
N ALA A 44 10.57 -10.51 -10.19
CA ALA A 44 10.00 -9.18 -9.92
C ALA A 44 8.78 -8.90 -10.80
N GLU A 45 8.85 -9.17 -12.11
CA GLU A 45 7.71 -9.02 -13.03
C GLU A 45 6.51 -9.89 -12.63
N LEU A 46 6.74 -11.11 -12.12
CA LEU A 46 5.69 -11.99 -11.62
C LEU A 46 5.10 -11.49 -10.32
N LEU A 47 5.90 -10.91 -9.42
CA LEU A 47 5.41 -10.28 -8.20
C LEU A 47 4.50 -9.07 -8.52
N GLU A 48 4.93 -8.20 -9.44
CA GLU A 48 4.12 -7.06 -9.92
C GLU A 48 2.78 -7.50 -10.54
N GLN A 49 2.74 -8.69 -11.16
CA GLN A 49 1.53 -9.29 -11.73
C GLN A 49 0.71 -10.09 -10.71
N ALA A 50 0.97 -9.93 -9.41
CA ALA A 50 0.32 -10.65 -8.31
C ALA A 50 0.38 -12.18 -8.47
N GLN A 51 1.54 -12.71 -8.91
CA GLN A 51 1.79 -14.16 -9.06
C GLN A 51 2.97 -14.64 -8.20
N PRO A 52 2.92 -14.44 -6.87
CA PRO A 52 4.06 -14.72 -5.99
C PRO A 52 4.42 -16.22 -5.94
N GLU A 53 3.47 -17.13 -6.16
CA GLU A 53 3.74 -18.58 -6.20
C GLU A 53 4.63 -18.98 -7.38
N ARG A 54 4.56 -18.21 -8.46
CA ARG A 54 5.41 -18.40 -9.65
C ARG A 54 6.74 -17.69 -9.51
N ALA A 55 6.78 -16.56 -8.79
CA ALA A 55 7.98 -15.78 -8.55
C ALA A 55 8.96 -16.50 -7.60
N LEU A 56 8.45 -17.11 -6.52
CA LEU A 56 9.28 -17.66 -5.45
C LEU A 56 10.34 -18.69 -5.94
N PRO A 57 10.01 -19.71 -6.77
CA PRO A 57 11.01 -20.68 -7.22
C PRO A 57 12.15 -20.07 -8.04
N LEU A 58 11.89 -18.96 -8.75
CA LEU A 58 12.90 -18.26 -9.53
C LEU A 58 13.85 -17.47 -8.61
N ALA A 59 13.30 -16.78 -7.63
CA ALA A 59 14.06 -16.03 -6.63
C ALA A 59 14.94 -16.98 -5.77
N GLU A 60 14.40 -18.12 -5.33
CA GLU A 60 15.15 -19.13 -4.57
C GLU A 60 16.30 -19.76 -5.39
N GLU A 61 16.08 -19.99 -6.69
CA GLU A 61 17.13 -20.47 -7.58
C GLU A 61 18.24 -19.42 -7.76
N ALA A 62 17.88 -18.15 -7.93
CA ALA A 62 18.84 -17.05 -7.99
C ALA A 62 19.67 -16.94 -6.70
N LEU A 63 19.01 -16.99 -5.54
CA LEU A 63 19.67 -16.97 -4.22
C LEU A 63 20.67 -18.11 -4.07
N ARG A 64 20.26 -19.35 -4.38
CA ARG A 64 21.14 -20.53 -4.24
C ARG A 64 22.41 -20.39 -5.09
N ARG A 65 22.31 -19.79 -6.27
CA ARG A 65 23.46 -19.56 -7.16
C ARG A 65 24.38 -18.48 -6.61
N LEU A 66 23.83 -17.34 -6.19
CA LEU A 66 24.59 -16.26 -5.56
C LEU A 66 25.34 -16.73 -4.31
N GLU A 67 24.71 -17.58 -3.50
CA GLU A 67 25.35 -18.19 -2.33
C GLU A 67 26.48 -19.14 -2.70
N SER A 68 26.30 -19.94 -3.76
CA SER A 68 27.31 -20.90 -4.21
C SER A 68 28.55 -20.25 -4.82
N GLU A 69 28.41 -19.05 -5.38
CA GLU A 69 29.49 -18.26 -5.98
C GLU A 69 30.28 -17.46 -4.93
N ARG A 70 29.79 -17.39 -3.69
CA ARG A 70 30.42 -16.65 -2.62
C ARG A 70 31.77 -17.31 -2.23
N PRO A 71 32.87 -16.54 -2.16
CA PRO A 71 34.15 -17.09 -1.73
C PRO A 71 34.02 -17.65 -0.30
N PRO A 72 34.70 -18.77 0.03
CA PRO A 72 34.63 -19.36 1.36
C PRO A 72 35.10 -18.34 2.40
N GLN A 73 34.24 -18.06 3.38
CA GLN A 73 34.50 -17.11 4.46
C GLN A 73 35.77 -17.52 5.22
N SER A 74 36.84 -16.74 5.09
CA SER A 74 37.97 -16.80 6.01
C SER A 74 37.64 -15.94 7.23
N ASN A 75 37.51 -16.56 8.41
CA ASN A 75 37.41 -15.89 9.72
C ASN A 75 36.13 -15.09 10.05
N GLY A 76 34.95 -15.52 9.59
CA GLY A 76 33.68 -15.00 10.14
C GLY A 76 33.45 -13.50 9.93
N GLN A 77 34.12 -12.89 8.95
CA GLN A 77 33.74 -11.58 8.45
C GLN A 77 32.55 -11.75 7.50
N ASP A 78 31.55 -10.89 7.64
CA ASP A 78 30.43 -10.76 6.71
C ASP A 78 30.93 -10.54 5.26
N ALA A 79 30.05 -10.58 4.27
CA ALA A 79 30.49 -10.26 2.91
C ALA A 79 31.19 -8.90 2.94
N ASP A 80 32.34 -8.80 2.28
CA ASP A 80 33.00 -7.51 2.08
C ASP A 80 32.02 -6.59 1.36
N ILE A 81 31.45 -5.62 2.09
CA ILE A 81 30.43 -4.70 1.58
C ILE A 81 30.97 -3.96 0.36
N ASP A 82 32.28 -3.68 0.31
CA ASP A 82 32.94 -3.05 -0.83
C ASP A 82 32.85 -3.92 -2.09
N ALA A 83 32.96 -5.25 -1.96
CA ALA A 83 32.81 -6.16 -3.08
C ALA A 83 31.37 -6.22 -3.58
N LEU A 84 30.38 -6.18 -2.68
CA LEU A 84 28.96 -6.12 -3.06
C LEU A 84 28.62 -4.79 -3.74
N LEU A 85 29.14 -3.66 -3.22
CA LEU A 85 28.98 -2.33 -3.84
C LEU A 85 29.61 -2.29 -5.23
N GLN A 86 30.78 -2.91 -5.43
CA GLN A 86 31.38 -3.01 -6.75
C GLN A 86 30.49 -3.82 -7.72
N LEU A 87 29.92 -4.94 -7.28
CA LEU A 87 28.99 -5.72 -8.10
C LEU A 87 27.75 -4.89 -8.47
N ALA A 88 27.16 -4.19 -7.51
CA ALA A 88 26.01 -3.31 -7.75
C ALA A 88 26.34 -2.19 -8.74
N ALA A 89 27.50 -1.54 -8.62
CA ALA A 89 27.96 -0.51 -9.55
C ALA A 89 28.21 -1.03 -10.98
N GLU A 90 28.51 -2.32 -11.13
CA GLU A 90 28.61 -3.02 -12.41
C GLU A 90 27.25 -3.50 -12.95
N GLY A 91 26.15 -3.22 -12.25
CA GLY A 91 24.80 -3.68 -12.59
C GLY A 91 24.57 -5.16 -12.35
N LYS A 92 25.42 -5.82 -11.56
CA LYS A 92 25.31 -7.26 -11.27
C LYS A 92 24.40 -7.50 -10.06
N PRO A 93 23.61 -8.60 -10.07
CA PRO A 93 22.83 -9.00 -8.92
C PRO A 93 23.69 -9.19 -7.67
N THR A 94 23.21 -8.66 -6.54
CA THR A 94 23.82 -8.84 -5.23
C THR A 94 22.96 -9.72 -4.35
N LEU A 95 23.59 -10.38 -3.36
CA LEU A 95 22.87 -11.23 -2.42
C LEU A 95 21.82 -10.44 -1.60
N PRO A 96 22.10 -9.22 -1.08
CA PRO A 96 21.08 -8.41 -0.41
C PRO A 96 19.87 -8.11 -1.30
N ALA A 97 20.07 -7.67 -2.55
CA ALA A 97 18.96 -7.37 -3.46
C ALA A 97 18.08 -8.60 -3.76
N ALA A 98 18.71 -9.76 -3.99
CA ALA A 98 17.97 -11.01 -4.22
C ALA A 98 17.22 -11.48 -2.96
N LEU A 99 17.78 -11.27 -1.77
CA LEU A 99 17.12 -11.60 -0.50
C LEU A 99 15.93 -10.66 -0.24
N THR A 100 16.06 -9.36 -0.52
CA THR A 100 14.96 -8.40 -0.41
C THR A 100 13.78 -8.81 -1.29
N LEU A 101 14.00 -9.06 -2.59
CA LEU A 101 12.94 -9.54 -3.49
C LEU A 101 12.31 -10.85 -3.01
N THR A 102 13.11 -11.78 -2.50
CA THR A 102 12.59 -13.05 -1.97
C THR A 102 11.72 -12.82 -0.74
N ALA A 103 12.11 -11.89 0.14
CA ALA A 103 11.36 -11.54 1.33
C ALA A 103 10.02 -10.87 0.98
N GLU A 104 10.00 -9.97 -0.01
CA GLU A 104 8.78 -9.36 -0.55
C GLU A 104 7.82 -10.42 -1.13
N ILE A 105 8.35 -11.39 -1.88
CA ILE A 105 7.55 -12.53 -2.39
C ILE A 105 6.99 -13.37 -1.23
N GLN A 106 7.79 -13.60 -0.18
CA GLN A 106 7.36 -14.34 1.01
C GLN A 106 6.23 -13.60 1.75
N LEU A 107 6.30 -12.27 1.88
CA LEU A 107 5.21 -11.46 2.42
C LEU A 107 3.95 -11.58 1.59
N ALA A 108 4.06 -11.49 0.25
CA ALA A 108 2.92 -11.64 -0.65
C ALA A 108 2.25 -13.03 -0.57
N LEU A 109 2.99 -14.06 -0.14
CA LEU A 109 2.46 -15.42 0.13
C LEU A 109 1.91 -15.59 1.56
N GLY A 110 2.02 -14.57 2.41
CA GLY A 110 1.66 -14.64 3.83
C GLY A 110 2.67 -15.42 4.69
N ASP A 111 3.85 -15.75 4.19
CA ASP A 111 4.91 -16.41 4.96
C ASP A 111 5.77 -15.36 5.70
N ILE A 112 5.17 -14.76 6.72
CA ILE A 112 5.77 -13.69 7.53
C ILE A 112 7.07 -14.17 8.22
N ASP A 113 7.10 -15.43 8.67
CA ASP A 113 8.27 -16.02 9.33
C ASP A 113 9.48 -16.15 8.39
N ALA A 114 9.26 -16.57 7.14
CA ALA A 114 10.31 -16.65 6.15
C ALA A 114 10.77 -15.25 5.73
N ALA A 115 9.84 -14.32 5.50
CA ALA A 115 10.15 -12.94 5.15
C ALA A 115 11.00 -12.27 6.24
N ARG A 116 10.62 -12.39 7.52
CA ARG A 116 11.37 -11.84 8.65
C ARG A 116 12.80 -12.37 8.71
N LYS A 117 13.01 -13.67 8.48
CA LYS A 117 14.36 -14.27 8.43
C LYS A 117 15.17 -13.71 7.25
N SER A 118 14.55 -13.56 6.09
CA SER A 118 15.17 -13.01 4.90
C SER A 118 15.59 -11.55 5.11
N PHE A 119 14.68 -10.68 5.57
CA PHE A 119 15.00 -9.28 5.86
C PHE A 119 16.04 -9.13 6.98
N THR A 120 15.97 -9.94 8.04
CA THR A 120 17.01 -9.94 9.10
C THR A 120 18.39 -10.27 8.53
N ARG A 121 18.45 -11.17 7.55
CA ARG A 121 19.70 -11.48 6.87
C ARG A 121 20.16 -10.35 5.96
N VAL A 122 19.25 -9.65 5.31
CA VAL A 122 19.57 -8.45 4.52
C VAL A 122 20.21 -7.39 5.40
N THR A 123 19.62 -7.08 6.55
CA THR A 123 20.14 -6.05 7.47
C THR A 123 21.47 -6.41 8.13
N GLN A 124 21.83 -7.69 8.19
CA GLN A 124 23.18 -8.13 8.59
C GLN A 124 24.22 -7.92 7.48
N LEU A 125 23.81 -8.06 6.21
CA LEU A 125 24.70 -7.91 5.05
C LEU A 125 24.83 -6.47 4.59
N ASP A 126 23.80 -5.65 4.78
CA ASP A 126 23.71 -4.24 4.41
C ASP A 126 23.16 -3.39 5.57
N PRO A 127 23.92 -3.26 6.68
CA PRO A 127 23.43 -2.64 7.91
C PRO A 127 23.13 -1.14 7.77
N ASP A 128 23.74 -0.49 6.78
CA ASP A 128 23.62 0.96 6.52
C ASP A 128 22.77 1.24 5.27
N GLY A 129 22.15 0.22 4.66
CA GLY A 129 21.26 0.37 3.50
C GLY A 129 21.94 0.83 2.21
N ALA A 130 23.25 0.61 2.05
CA ALA A 130 23.99 1.10 0.90
C ALA A 130 23.64 0.37 -0.42
N LEU A 131 23.06 -0.83 -0.34
CA LEU A 131 22.69 -1.66 -1.49
C LEU A 131 21.18 -1.69 -1.74
N VAL A 132 20.40 -1.76 -0.67
CA VAL A 132 18.94 -1.94 -0.75
C VAL A 132 18.15 -0.91 0.06
N SER A 133 18.81 0.16 0.52
CA SER A 133 18.20 1.26 1.24
C SER A 133 17.47 0.81 2.52
N ALA A 134 16.50 1.58 2.99
CA ALA A 134 15.86 1.43 4.29
C ALA A 134 14.75 0.38 4.33
N GLU A 135 14.30 -0.11 3.17
CA GLU A 135 13.15 -1.00 2.99
C GLU A 135 13.20 -2.22 3.91
N PRO A 136 14.31 -2.99 4.01
CA PRO A 136 14.36 -4.14 4.91
C PRO A 136 14.12 -3.79 6.39
N TRP A 137 14.57 -2.61 6.83
CA TRP A 137 14.35 -2.14 8.20
C TRP A 137 12.89 -1.71 8.41
N LEU A 138 12.29 -1.04 7.42
CA LEU A 138 10.87 -0.66 7.46
C LEU A 138 9.97 -1.91 7.52
N GLU A 139 10.23 -2.91 6.69
CA GLU A 139 9.46 -4.15 6.67
C GLU A 139 9.59 -4.92 7.99
N LEU A 140 10.82 -5.05 8.53
CA LEU A 140 11.03 -5.68 9.84
C LEU A 140 10.26 -5.00 10.97
N ALA A 141 10.15 -3.67 10.92
CA ALA A 141 9.40 -2.92 11.93
C ALA A 141 7.89 -3.26 11.89
N GLN A 142 7.32 -3.42 10.69
CA GLN A 142 5.90 -3.72 10.46
C GLN A 142 5.53 -5.18 10.78
N ILE A 143 6.44 -6.13 10.49
CA ILE A 143 6.19 -7.57 10.71
C ILE A 143 6.77 -8.10 12.03
N CYS A 144 7.16 -7.20 12.92
CA CYS A 144 7.66 -7.54 14.25
C CYS A 144 6.56 -8.22 15.07
N GLU A 145 6.83 -9.42 15.60
CA GLU A 145 5.86 -10.18 16.40
C GLU A 145 5.52 -9.52 17.73
N ASP A 146 6.54 -9.02 18.43
CA ASP A 146 6.38 -8.43 19.76
C ASP A 146 5.94 -6.95 19.68
N GLY A 147 6.09 -6.31 18.52
CA GLY A 147 5.75 -4.91 18.30
C GLY A 147 6.57 -3.94 19.17
N GLY A 148 5.93 -2.83 19.55
CA GLY A 148 6.45 -1.90 20.56
C GLY A 148 7.90 -1.47 20.37
N HIS A 149 8.75 -1.71 21.38
CA HIS A 149 10.15 -1.26 21.40
C HIS A 149 11.00 -1.91 20.30
N GLU A 150 10.70 -3.14 19.88
CA GLU A 150 11.43 -3.81 18.80
C GLU A 150 11.09 -3.20 17.44
N SER A 151 9.81 -2.90 17.19
CA SER A 151 9.39 -2.12 16.01
C SER A 151 10.06 -0.74 15.98
N ILE A 152 10.10 -0.03 17.11
CA ILE A 152 10.79 1.28 17.21
C ILE A 152 12.27 1.15 16.87
N ALA A 153 12.97 0.13 17.37
CA ALA A 153 14.39 -0.06 17.07
C ALA A 153 14.65 -0.27 15.56
N HIS A 154 13.76 -1.01 14.88
CA HIS A 154 13.84 -1.18 13.42
C HIS A 154 13.54 0.13 12.66
N PHE A 155 12.50 0.87 13.06
CA PHE A 155 12.22 2.18 12.47
C PHE A 155 13.35 3.18 12.70
N GLU A 156 13.97 3.21 13.88
CA GLU A 156 15.12 4.08 14.16
C GLU A 156 16.25 3.82 13.16
N ARG A 157 16.60 2.54 12.91
CA ARG A 157 17.59 2.17 11.88
C ARG A 157 17.16 2.58 10.48
N ALA A 158 15.89 2.39 10.12
CA ALA A 158 15.37 2.85 8.82
C ALA A 158 15.50 4.37 8.66
N THR A 159 15.14 5.15 9.69
CA THR A 159 15.24 6.62 9.65
C THR A 159 16.68 7.11 9.60
N GLU A 160 17.63 6.41 10.22
CA GLU A 160 19.07 6.71 10.09
C GLU A 160 19.54 6.54 8.63
N VAL A 161 19.19 5.42 7.99
CA VAL A 161 19.50 5.18 6.57
C VAL A 161 18.91 6.28 5.69
N LEU A 162 17.61 6.60 5.85
CA LEU A 162 16.93 7.62 5.05
C LEU A 162 17.52 9.01 5.25
N ARG A 163 17.87 9.39 6.48
CA ARG A 163 18.51 10.69 6.76
C ARG A 163 19.87 10.80 6.07
N ASN A 164 20.67 9.74 6.08
CA ASN A 164 21.97 9.71 5.39
C ASN A 164 21.78 9.84 3.86
N GLU A 165 20.81 9.13 3.28
CA GLU A 165 20.51 9.25 1.84
C GLU A 165 20.02 10.65 1.45
N ILE A 166 19.17 11.25 2.28
CA ILE A 166 18.69 12.62 2.10
C ILE A 166 19.87 13.60 2.14
N GLU A 167 20.80 13.47 3.10
CA GLU A 167 21.98 14.32 3.19
C GLU A 167 22.86 14.23 1.92
N VAL A 168 23.06 13.01 1.40
CA VAL A 168 23.82 12.79 0.15
C VAL A 168 23.11 13.40 -1.06
N LEU A 169 21.79 13.27 -1.15
CA LEU A 169 20.99 13.82 -2.26
C LEU A 169 20.87 15.35 -2.21
N GLU A 170 21.01 15.94 -1.02
CA GLU A 170 21.03 17.39 -0.81
C GLU A 170 22.38 18.04 -1.14
N ASP A 171 23.44 17.27 -1.33
CA ASP A 171 24.74 17.79 -1.76
C ASP A 171 24.64 18.50 -3.12
N ASP A 172 25.30 19.65 -3.24
CA ASP A 172 25.20 20.56 -4.39
C ASP A 172 25.74 19.93 -5.69
N GLU A 173 26.67 18.97 -5.59
CA GLU A 173 27.14 18.19 -6.73
C GLU A 173 26.06 17.24 -7.28
N ALA A 174 25.22 16.66 -6.41
CA ALA A 174 24.13 15.78 -6.79
C ALA A 174 22.98 16.55 -7.46
N LYS A 175 22.67 17.76 -6.97
CA LYS A 175 21.63 18.64 -7.54
C LYS A 175 21.91 19.08 -8.99
N ALA A 176 23.18 19.23 -9.36
CA ALA A 176 23.58 19.67 -10.70
C ALA A 176 23.21 18.67 -11.83
N LEU A 177 22.91 17.41 -11.49
CA LEU A 177 22.54 16.36 -12.45
C LEU A 177 21.04 16.30 -12.77
N GLY A 178 20.21 17.14 -12.13
CA GLY A 178 18.83 17.40 -12.53
C GLY A 178 17.83 16.23 -12.39
N GLN A 179 18.24 15.11 -11.78
CA GLN A 179 17.40 13.92 -11.57
C GLN A 179 17.12 13.61 -10.08
N THR A 180 17.61 14.46 -9.16
CA THR A 180 17.58 14.16 -7.71
C THR A 180 16.33 14.66 -6.99
N ALA A 181 15.58 15.63 -7.54
CA ALA A 181 14.46 16.24 -6.81
C ALA A 181 13.33 15.24 -6.50
N LYS A 182 12.95 14.41 -7.49
CA LYS A 182 11.91 13.39 -7.28
C LYS A 182 12.36 12.32 -6.28
N VAL A 183 13.57 11.81 -6.44
CA VAL A 183 14.16 10.82 -5.52
C VAL A 183 14.28 11.39 -4.10
N LEU A 184 14.73 12.63 -3.95
CA LEU A 184 14.80 13.30 -2.66
C LEU A 184 13.42 13.42 -2.00
N ASP A 185 12.39 13.80 -2.76
CA ASP A 185 11.02 13.87 -2.27
C ASP A 185 10.48 12.49 -1.85
N GLU A 186 10.77 11.44 -2.62
CA GLU A 186 10.42 10.05 -2.29
C GLU A 186 11.09 9.62 -0.97
N LYS A 187 12.38 9.94 -0.77
CA LYS A 187 13.11 9.63 0.48
C LYS A 187 12.58 10.42 1.66
N ARG A 188 12.27 11.71 1.49
CA ARG A 188 11.67 12.55 2.53
C ARG A 188 10.26 12.09 2.92
N ALA A 189 9.44 11.69 1.95
CA ALA A 189 8.13 11.13 2.22
C ALA A 189 8.25 9.79 2.97
N LYS A 190 9.17 8.91 2.56
CA LYS A 190 9.45 7.65 3.26
C LYS A 190 9.93 7.86 4.70
N LEU A 191 10.80 8.85 4.93
CA LEU A 191 11.21 9.25 6.28
C LEU A 191 10.01 9.74 7.11
N ALA A 192 9.17 10.60 6.54
CA ALA A 192 7.99 11.10 7.22
C ALA A 192 7.01 9.97 7.58
N ASN A 193 6.80 9.01 6.68
CA ASN A 193 5.94 7.84 6.93
C ASN A 193 6.50 6.95 8.05
N ALA A 194 7.82 6.72 8.08
CA ALA A 194 8.46 5.97 9.16
C ALA A 194 8.29 6.69 10.53
N LEU A 195 8.42 8.01 10.56
CA LEU A 195 8.17 8.81 11.77
C LEU A 195 6.69 8.74 12.21
N CYS A 196 5.75 8.73 11.25
CA CYS A 196 4.33 8.55 11.54
C CYS A 196 4.05 7.17 12.16
N ALA A 197 4.60 6.10 11.57
CA ALA A 197 4.48 4.75 12.10
C ALA A 197 5.07 4.63 13.52
N MET A 198 6.22 5.30 13.79
CA MET A 198 6.76 5.37 15.15
C MET A 198 5.79 6.07 16.11
N ALA A 199 5.15 7.17 15.71
CA ALA A 199 4.15 7.84 16.54
C ALA A 199 2.95 6.93 16.83
N GLU A 200 2.48 6.17 15.84
CA GLU A 200 1.39 5.20 15.98
C GLU A 200 1.73 4.09 16.98
N VAL A 201 2.96 3.54 16.93
CA VAL A 201 3.43 2.55 17.92
C VAL A 201 3.39 3.11 19.35
N TYR A 202 3.73 4.39 19.54
CA TYR A 202 3.59 5.06 20.85
C TYR A 202 2.15 5.40 21.24
N MET A 203 1.22 5.39 20.29
CA MET A 203 -0.21 5.58 20.56
C MET A 203 -0.94 4.25 20.81
N THR A 204 -0.34 3.11 20.48
CA THR A 204 -0.88 1.78 20.72
C THR A 204 -0.03 1.00 21.75
N ASP A 205 1.07 0.41 21.30
CA ASP A 205 1.83 -0.62 22.00
C ASP A 205 2.60 -0.02 23.19
N LEU A 206 3.17 1.16 22.98
CA LEU A 206 3.99 1.89 23.96
C LEU A 206 3.23 3.07 24.59
N SER A 207 1.90 3.05 24.52
CA SER A 207 1.04 4.11 25.08
C SER A 207 1.14 4.31 26.59
N TRP A 208 1.76 3.37 27.31
CA TRP A 208 2.02 3.46 28.75
C TRP A 208 3.42 4.01 29.10
N GLU A 209 4.28 4.29 28.14
CA GLU A 209 5.59 4.89 28.40
C GLU A 209 5.44 6.34 28.87
N GLU A 210 6.25 6.75 29.86
CA GLU A 210 6.16 8.10 30.45
C GLU A 210 6.48 9.22 29.43
N ASP A 211 7.27 8.90 28.40
CA ASP A 211 7.68 9.82 27.34
C ASP A 211 6.90 9.64 26.03
N ALA A 212 5.83 8.82 25.99
CA ALA A 212 5.07 8.54 24.77
C ALA A 212 4.55 9.81 24.08
N GLU A 213 3.87 10.69 24.81
CA GLU A 213 3.35 11.96 24.26
C GLU A 213 4.48 12.84 23.71
N GLN A 214 5.60 12.94 24.44
CA GLN A 214 6.75 13.73 24.00
C GLN A 214 7.36 13.18 22.71
N ARG A 215 7.44 11.85 22.59
CA ARG A 215 7.95 11.17 21.39
C ARG A 215 7.01 11.36 20.21
N CYS A 216 5.71 11.13 20.38
CA CYS A 216 4.72 11.39 19.34
C CYS A 216 4.81 12.83 18.82
N GLU A 217 4.89 13.82 19.70
CA GLU A 217 5.02 15.23 19.31
C GLU A 217 6.30 15.48 18.49
N ALA A 218 7.43 14.90 18.91
CA ALA A 218 8.70 15.02 18.19
C ALA A 218 8.62 14.40 16.79
N PHE A 219 8.08 13.18 16.69
CA PHE A 219 7.97 12.46 15.42
C PHE A 219 7.05 13.17 14.43
N VAL A 220 5.84 13.56 14.83
CA VAL A 220 4.92 14.25 13.90
C VAL A 220 5.41 15.64 13.52
N THR A 221 6.11 16.34 14.42
CA THR A 221 6.72 17.64 14.10
C THR A 221 7.81 17.50 13.04
N GLU A 222 8.69 16.51 13.19
CA GLU A 222 9.73 16.22 12.20
C GLU A 222 9.10 15.75 10.88
N ALA A 223 8.13 14.83 10.93
CA ALA A 223 7.46 14.30 9.74
C ALA A 223 6.84 15.42 8.88
N VAL A 224 6.11 16.35 9.50
CA VAL A 224 5.53 17.51 8.81
C VAL A 224 6.60 18.44 8.24
N ALA A 225 7.74 18.59 8.94
CA ALA A 225 8.81 19.48 8.50
C ALA A 225 9.59 18.92 7.29
N VAL A 226 9.75 17.59 7.19
CA VAL A 226 10.53 16.96 6.11
C VAL A 226 9.69 16.57 4.91
N CYS A 227 8.41 16.25 5.09
CA CYS A 227 7.56 15.74 4.01
C CYS A 227 7.25 16.83 2.97
N PRO A 228 7.38 16.54 1.65
CA PRO A 228 6.89 17.43 0.61
C PRO A 228 5.37 17.64 0.72
N GLU A 229 4.89 18.88 0.64
CA GLU A 229 3.46 19.21 0.88
C GLU A 229 2.49 18.39 0.00
N ARG A 230 2.87 18.10 -1.25
CA ARG A 230 2.02 17.31 -2.14
C ARG A 230 1.84 15.84 -1.69
N LEU A 231 2.73 15.33 -0.85
CA LEU A 231 2.73 13.96 -0.33
C LEU A 231 2.35 13.91 1.16
N SER A 232 2.03 15.05 1.78
CA SER A 232 1.89 15.16 3.24
C SER A 232 0.50 14.80 3.78
N ALA A 233 -0.43 14.35 2.92
CA ALA A 233 -1.81 14.06 3.33
C ALA A 233 -1.89 13.03 4.46
N GLY A 234 -1.19 11.89 4.37
CA GLY A 234 -1.13 10.88 5.45
C GLY A 234 -0.40 11.37 6.70
N VAL A 235 0.65 12.16 6.54
CA VAL A 235 1.39 12.78 7.65
C VAL A 235 0.50 13.73 8.45
N LEU A 236 -0.33 14.53 7.76
CA LEU A 236 -1.30 15.43 8.40
C LEU A 236 -2.41 14.66 9.14
N GLN A 237 -2.79 13.48 8.66
CA GLN A 237 -3.74 12.60 9.36
C GLN A 237 -3.14 12.03 10.66
N THR A 238 -1.87 11.63 10.62
CA THR A 238 -1.16 11.18 11.84
C THR A 238 -1.02 12.33 12.84
N LEU A 239 -0.68 13.54 12.36
CA LEU A 239 -0.69 14.75 13.19
C LEU A 239 -2.06 14.96 13.85
N ALA A 240 -3.16 14.82 13.09
CA ALA A 240 -4.50 14.94 13.63
C ALA A 240 -4.79 13.89 14.72
N SER A 241 -4.40 12.63 14.49
CA SER A 241 -4.52 11.55 15.47
C SER A 241 -3.82 11.87 16.80
N VAL A 242 -2.59 12.40 16.74
CA VAL A 242 -1.86 12.89 17.93
C VAL A 242 -2.61 14.04 18.61
N ARG A 243 -3.15 14.99 17.85
CA ARG A 243 -3.92 16.13 18.40
C ARG A 243 -5.21 15.68 19.08
N ILE A 244 -5.90 14.67 18.54
CA ILE A 244 -7.08 14.07 19.17
C ILE A 244 -6.71 13.48 20.54
N SER A 245 -5.63 12.69 20.59
CA SER A 245 -5.14 12.08 21.84
C SER A 245 -4.72 13.13 22.89
N GLN A 246 -4.25 14.30 22.44
CA GLN A 246 -3.95 15.46 23.29
C GLN A 246 -5.19 16.29 23.68
N THR A 247 -6.40 15.87 23.28
CA THR A 247 -7.66 16.62 23.45
C THR A 247 -7.69 17.98 22.74
N ARG A 248 -6.88 18.16 21.70
CA ARG A 248 -6.76 19.36 20.87
C ARG A 248 -7.57 19.22 19.57
N VAL A 249 -8.88 19.01 19.73
CA VAL A 249 -9.80 18.67 18.62
C VAL A 249 -9.80 19.72 17.50
N ASP A 250 -9.74 21.02 17.83
CA ASP A 250 -9.73 22.08 16.81
C ASP A 250 -8.43 22.10 15.97
N ASP A 251 -7.31 21.68 16.56
CA ASP A 251 -6.06 21.53 15.82
C ASP A 251 -6.10 20.28 14.94
N ALA A 252 -6.75 19.20 15.39
CA ALA A 252 -6.99 18.01 14.60
C ALA A 252 -7.86 18.32 13.37
N ARG A 253 -8.98 19.05 13.55
CA ARG A 253 -9.84 19.49 12.43
C ARG A 253 -9.06 20.29 11.39
N GLN A 254 -8.20 21.22 11.82
CA GLN A 254 -7.35 21.99 10.90
C GLN A 254 -6.36 21.10 10.14
N ALA A 255 -5.74 20.12 10.81
CA ALA A 255 -4.82 19.19 10.16
C ALA A 255 -5.53 18.29 9.14
N LEU A 256 -6.72 17.77 9.47
CA LEU A 256 -7.54 16.96 8.56
C LEU A 256 -8.04 17.76 7.35
N GLY A 257 -8.48 19.01 7.56
CA GLY A 257 -8.86 19.92 6.48
C GLY A 257 -7.70 20.16 5.50
N ARG A 258 -6.49 20.41 6.02
CA ARG A 258 -5.28 20.52 5.18
C ARG A 258 -4.93 19.24 4.46
N SER A 259 -5.10 18.07 5.11
CA SER A 259 -4.91 16.77 4.47
C SER A 259 -5.82 16.62 3.26
N MET A 260 -7.12 16.92 3.42
CA MET A 260 -8.12 16.88 2.35
C MET A 260 -7.81 17.85 1.21
N ASP A 261 -7.41 19.09 1.53
CA ASP A 261 -7.09 20.12 0.53
C ASP A 261 -5.99 19.71 -0.47
N ILE A 262 -5.12 18.75 -0.11
CA ILE A 262 -4.07 18.24 -0.99
C ILE A 262 -4.64 17.42 -2.16
N TRP A 263 -5.74 16.69 -1.92
CA TRP A 263 -6.18 15.63 -2.84
C TRP A 263 -7.67 15.64 -3.20
N LYS A 264 -8.52 16.42 -2.52
CA LYS A 264 -9.97 16.47 -2.78
C LYS A 264 -10.34 16.88 -4.20
N ASP A 265 -9.49 17.67 -4.86
CA ASP A 265 -9.68 18.14 -6.23
C ASP A 265 -9.04 17.21 -7.28
N VAL A 266 -8.45 16.08 -6.86
CA VAL A 266 -7.94 15.06 -7.78
C VAL A 266 -9.15 14.30 -8.37
N PRO A 267 -9.37 14.30 -9.71
CA PRO A 267 -10.50 13.63 -10.34
C PRO A 267 -10.56 12.15 -9.98
N GLN A 268 -11.76 11.63 -9.67
CA GLN A 268 -11.92 10.28 -9.14
C GLN A 268 -11.34 9.21 -10.08
N GLU A 269 -11.43 9.42 -11.39
CA GLU A 269 -10.98 8.51 -12.44
C GLU A 269 -9.45 8.41 -12.57
N VAL A 270 -8.70 9.22 -11.81
CA VAL A 270 -7.23 9.18 -11.75
C VAL A 270 -6.82 8.37 -10.52
N ASP A 271 -6.54 7.09 -10.72
CA ASP A 271 -6.18 6.17 -9.63
C ASP A 271 -4.76 6.39 -9.09
N ASP A 272 -3.80 6.77 -9.96
CA ASP A 272 -2.36 6.80 -9.63
C ASP A 272 -1.80 8.22 -9.32
N ASP A 273 -2.64 9.15 -8.83
CA ASP A 273 -2.14 10.46 -8.41
C ASP A 273 -1.50 10.38 -7.02
N GLU A 274 -0.19 10.64 -6.94
CA GLU A 274 0.61 10.56 -5.70
C GLU A 274 0.12 11.45 -4.55
N ARG A 275 -0.74 12.44 -4.83
CA ARG A 275 -1.36 13.28 -3.79
C ARG A 275 -2.46 12.57 -3.04
N ARG A 276 -3.18 11.65 -3.69
CA ARG A 276 -4.30 10.92 -3.11
C ARG A 276 -3.74 9.80 -2.22
N PRO A 277 -4.10 9.75 -0.93
CA PRO A 277 -3.69 8.64 -0.08
C PRO A 277 -4.29 7.32 -0.56
N ASP A 278 -3.62 6.21 -0.26
CA ASP A 278 -4.13 4.88 -0.54
C ASP A 278 -5.46 4.60 0.18
N PHE A 279 -6.09 3.48 -0.18
CA PHE A 279 -7.39 3.10 0.33
C PHE A 279 -7.41 3.01 1.86
N ALA A 280 -6.45 2.31 2.47
CA ALA A 280 -6.36 2.11 3.91
C ALA A 280 -6.16 3.43 4.68
N THR A 281 -5.36 4.34 4.14
CA THR A 281 -5.15 5.67 4.70
C THR A 281 -6.44 6.49 4.66
N ARG A 282 -7.22 6.42 3.57
CA ARG A 282 -8.52 7.10 3.47
C ARG A 282 -9.62 6.47 4.37
N VAL A 283 -9.58 5.16 4.62
CA VAL A 283 -10.44 4.53 5.64
C VAL A 283 -10.10 5.10 7.02
N SER A 284 -8.81 5.18 7.36
CA SER A 284 -8.35 5.76 8.63
C SER A 284 -8.74 7.24 8.77
N LEU A 285 -8.59 8.02 7.70
CA LEU A 285 -9.08 9.41 7.63
C LEU A 285 -10.57 9.52 7.96
N SER A 286 -11.39 8.62 7.42
CA SER A 286 -12.85 8.65 7.64
C SER A 286 -13.18 8.47 9.13
N ARG A 287 -12.50 7.56 9.82
CA ARG A 287 -12.62 7.37 11.27
C ARG A 287 -12.20 8.63 12.04
N LEU A 288 -11.07 9.25 11.67
CA LEU A 288 -10.58 10.49 12.31
C LEU A 288 -11.57 11.64 12.12
N LEU A 289 -12.13 11.81 10.92
CA LEU A 289 -13.14 12.83 10.63
C LEU A 289 -14.42 12.62 11.46
N MET A 290 -14.90 11.37 11.58
CA MET A 290 -16.04 11.05 12.45
C MET A 290 -15.73 11.36 13.92
N GLU A 291 -14.53 11.03 14.41
CA GLU A 291 -14.11 11.30 15.79
C GLU A 291 -14.06 12.81 16.13
N VAL A 292 -13.74 13.65 15.14
CA VAL A 292 -13.77 15.12 15.30
C VAL A 292 -15.09 15.77 14.88
N GLU A 293 -16.17 14.99 14.73
CA GLU A 293 -17.51 15.46 14.36
C GLU A 293 -17.54 16.20 13.01
N GLN A 294 -16.77 15.71 12.03
CA GLN A 294 -16.76 16.14 10.62
C GLN A 294 -17.36 15.04 9.71
N GLU A 295 -18.55 14.58 10.08
CA GLU A 295 -19.28 13.50 9.42
C GLU A 295 -19.62 13.80 7.95
N PRO A 296 -20.01 15.03 7.54
CA PRO A 296 -20.24 15.32 6.12
C PRO A 296 -19.00 15.05 5.25
N GLU A 297 -17.83 15.51 5.71
CA GLU A 297 -16.55 15.25 5.06
C GLU A 297 -16.19 13.75 5.11
N ALA A 298 -16.40 13.09 6.26
CA ALA A 298 -16.15 11.66 6.39
C ALA A 298 -16.99 10.86 5.39
N PHE A 299 -18.28 11.16 5.27
CA PHE A 299 -19.18 10.48 4.36
C PHE A 299 -18.75 10.66 2.90
N ALA A 300 -18.34 11.86 2.49
CA ALA A 300 -17.83 12.10 1.13
C ALA A 300 -16.56 11.27 0.81
N VAL A 301 -15.66 11.09 1.79
CA VAL A 301 -14.50 10.19 1.63
C VAL A 301 -14.95 8.74 1.49
N ILE A 302 -15.88 8.29 2.33
CA ILE A 302 -16.41 6.92 2.33
C ILE A 302 -17.13 6.60 1.02
N GLU A 303 -17.92 7.53 0.47
CA GLU A 303 -18.54 7.35 -0.86
C GLU A 303 -17.50 7.15 -1.96
N GLY A 304 -16.39 7.90 -1.90
CA GLY A 304 -15.27 7.69 -2.83
C GLY A 304 -14.60 6.32 -2.65
N LEU A 305 -14.53 5.80 -1.43
CA LEU A 305 -14.00 4.46 -1.15
C LEU A 305 -14.93 3.36 -1.70
N ILE A 306 -16.24 3.47 -1.51
CA ILE A 306 -17.21 2.49 -2.04
C ILE A 306 -17.23 2.46 -3.57
N ARG A 307 -17.01 3.58 -4.25
CA ARG A 307 -16.88 3.58 -5.72
C ARG A 307 -15.62 2.84 -6.20
N GLN A 308 -14.58 2.80 -5.37
CA GLN A 308 -13.33 2.10 -5.68
C GLN A 308 -13.41 0.61 -5.35
N ASP A 309 -14.04 0.27 -4.23
CA ASP A 309 -14.23 -1.11 -3.76
C ASP A 309 -15.57 -1.22 -3.01
N ASP A 310 -16.57 -1.79 -3.69
CA ASP A 310 -17.92 -1.99 -3.16
C ASP A 310 -18.04 -3.27 -2.31
N GLU A 311 -16.99 -4.07 -2.20
CA GLU A 311 -16.93 -5.27 -1.35
C GLU A 311 -16.35 -4.98 0.05
N SER A 312 -15.92 -3.74 0.32
CA SER A 312 -15.40 -3.33 1.63
C SER A 312 -16.49 -3.25 2.71
N VAL A 313 -16.61 -4.32 3.51
CA VAL A 313 -17.53 -4.41 4.68
C VAL A 313 -17.35 -3.22 5.62
N GLU A 314 -16.10 -2.83 5.89
CA GLU A 314 -15.81 -1.75 6.82
C GLU A 314 -16.27 -0.38 6.30
N CYS A 315 -16.07 -0.09 5.01
CA CYS A 315 -16.54 1.16 4.42
C CYS A 315 -18.07 1.27 4.47
N TRP A 316 -18.78 0.17 4.20
CA TRP A 316 -20.25 0.13 4.33
C TRP A 316 -20.70 0.39 5.76
N TYR A 317 -20.05 -0.24 6.74
CA TYR A 317 -20.30 0.01 8.15
C TYR A 317 -20.05 1.47 8.54
N LEU A 318 -18.89 2.03 8.17
CA LEU A 318 -18.53 3.40 8.50
C LEU A 318 -19.50 4.40 7.87
N GLY A 319 -19.90 4.20 6.62
CA GLY A 319 -20.86 5.08 5.95
C GLY A 319 -22.25 5.04 6.60
N GLY A 320 -22.72 3.84 6.95
CA GLY A 320 -23.97 3.65 7.66
C GLY A 320 -23.96 4.29 9.06
N TRP A 321 -22.89 4.07 9.83
CA TRP A 321 -22.73 4.66 11.16
C TRP A 321 -22.58 6.18 11.10
N CYS A 322 -21.83 6.70 10.12
CA CYS A 322 -21.69 8.13 9.88
C CYS A 322 -23.04 8.82 9.66
N GLN A 323 -23.93 8.20 8.87
CA GLN A 323 -25.28 8.71 8.63
C GLN A 323 -26.16 8.65 9.90
N VAL A 324 -26.00 7.63 10.75
CA VAL A 324 -26.64 7.60 12.07
C VAL A 324 -26.20 8.79 12.91
N LEU A 325 -24.89 9.09 12.97
CA LEU A 325 -24.36 10.23 13.73
C LEU A 325 -24.92 11.56 13.21
N ILE A 326 -24.96 11.78 11.89
CA ILE A 326 -25.57 12.97 11.27
C ILE A 326 -27.03 13.12 11.69
N SER A 327 -27.80 12.03 11.71
CA SER A 327 -29.21 12.05 12.10
C SER A 327 -29.47 12.40 13.58
N GLN A 328 -28.45 12.26 14.43
CA GLN A 328 -28.53 12.53 15.88
C GLN A 328 -28.11 13.97 16.23
N LYS A 329 -27.53 14.72 15.28
CA LYS A 329 -27.07 16.08 15.54
C LYS A 329 -28.23 17.05 15.77
N PRO A 330 -28.17 17.93 16.79
CA PRO A 330 -29.24 18.87 17.12
C PRO A 330 -29.63 19.85 16.00
N GLU A 331 -28.68 20.16 15.12
CA GLU A 331 -28.83 21.10 14.01
C GLU A 331 -29.51 20.48 12.77
N THR A 332 -29.62 19.15 12.69
CA THR A 332 -30.18 18.44 11.54
C THR A 332 -31.70 18.60 11.50
N THR A 333 -32.23 19.03 10.35
CA THR A 333 -33.68 19.22 10.19
C THR A 333 -34.42 17.88 10.19
N PRO A 334 -35.73 17.82 10.53
CA PRO A 334 -36.47 16.57 10.53
C PRO A 334 -36.47 15.82 9.18
N GLU A 335 -36.40 16.54 8.07
CA GLU A 335 -36.31 15.97 6.72
C GLU A 335 -34.94 15.34 6.47
N GLU A 336 -33.86 16.04 6.83
CA GLU A 336 -32.49 15.51 6.76
C GLU A 336 -32.28 14.32 7.71
N VAL A 337 -32.91 14.34 8.89
CA VAL A 337 -32.89 13.22 9.84
C VAL A 337 -33.50 11.97 9.19
N ALA A 338 -34.68 12.09 8.58
CA ALA A 338 -35.33 10.97 7.90
C ALA A 338 -34.47 10.42 6.76
N LYS A 339 -33.94 11.31 5.90
CA LYS A 339 -33.04 10.93 4.79
C LYS A 339 -31.76 10.24 5.28
N SER A 340 -31.16 10.74 6.36
CA SER A 340 -29.94 10.15 6.92
C SER A 340 -30.22 8.78 7.52
N GLN A 341 -31.38 8.59 8.17
CA GLN A 341 -31.80 7.29 8.71
C GLN A 341 -32.09 6.26 7.62
N GLU A 342 -32.74 6.67 6.53
CA GLU A 342 -32.96 5.80 5.35
C GLU A 342 -31.63 5.41 4.70
N THR A 343 -30.75 6.39 4.47
CA THR A 343 -29.39 6.13 3.95
C THR A 343 -28.62 5.19 4.87
N ALA A 344 -28.61 5.45 6.17
CA ALA A 344 -27.94 4.60 7.16
C ALA A 344 -28.43 3.15 7.09
N LYS A 345 -29.74 2.95 6.96
CA LYS A 345 -30.33 1.61 6.87
C LYS A 345 -29.82 0.84 5.66
N THR A 346 -29.85 1.46 4.48
CA THR A 346 -29.36 0.85 3.23
C THR A 346 -27.89 0.47 3.33
N TRP A 347 -27.06 1.36 3.88
CA TRP A 347 -25.63 1.11 4.03
C TRP A 347 -25.32 -0.03 5.02
N LEU A 348 -26.01 -0.07 6.16
CA LEU A 348 -25.82 -1.11 7.17
C LEU A 348 -26.38 -2.47 6.73
N ASP A 349 -27.46 -2.51 5.95
CA ASP A 349 -27.96 -3.75 5.35
C ASP A 349 -26.94 -4.34 4.36
N ASN A 350 -26.35 -3.49 3.51
CA ASN A 350 -25.27 -3.89 2.61
C ASN A 350 -24.03 -4.39 3.36
N CYS A 351 -23.64 -3.69 4.45
CA CYS A 351 -22.59 -4.16 5.34
C CYS A 351 -22.86 -5.58 5.85
N LEU A 352 -24.05 -5.84 6.40
CA LEU A 352 -24.39 -7.16 6.95
C LEU A 352 -24.52 -8.24 5.86
N ARG A 353 -24.98 -7.88 4.66
CA ARG A 353 -25.00 -8.78 3.50
C ARG A 353 -23.59 -9.20 3.10
N LEU A 354 -22.68 -8.24 2.92
CA LEU A 354 -21.28 -8.52 2.55
C LEU A 354 -20.53 -9.24 3.66
N TYR A 355 -20.78 -8.89 4.92
CA TYR A 355 -20.21 -9.59 6.08
C TYR A 355 -20.47 -11.11 6.00
N ARG A 356 -21.70 -11.51 5.65
CA ARG A 356 -22.06 -12.94 5.46
C ARG A 356 -21.43 -13.52 4.19
N LYS A 357 -21.55 -12.82 3.05
CA LYS A 357 -21.06 -13.28 1.74
C LYS A 357 -19.55 -13.57 1.76
N LEU A 358 -18.79 -12.70 2.42
CA LEU A 358 -17.33 -12.75 2.46
C LEU A 358 -16.77 -13.47 3.70
N GLU A 359 -17.64 -14.02 4.54
CA GLU A 359 -17.26 -14.68 5.80
C GLU A 359 -16.36 -13.77 6.67
N TYR A 360 -16.71 -12.49 6.76
CA TYR A 360 -15.91 -11.48 7.45
C TYR A 360 -15.85 -11.74 8.97
N GLU A 361 -14.70 -11.50 9.60
CA GLU A 361 -14.41 -12.04 10.94
C GLU A 361 -14.58 -11.02 12.10
N ASP A 362 -14.86 -9.75 11.83
CA ASP A 362 -15.04 -8.73 12.89
C ASP A 362 -16.43 -8.83 13.54
N GLU A 363 -16.56 -9.68 14.56
CA GLU A 363 -17.79 -9.87 15.33
C GLU A 363 -18.28 -8.58 16.00
N ARG A 364 -17.37 -7.69 16.44
CA ARG A 364 -17.75 -6.46 17.15
C ARG A 364 -18.38 -5.46 16.20
N LEU A 365 -17.83 -5.33 15.00
CA LEU A 365 -18.41 -4.53 13.92
C LEU A 365 -19.80 -5.06 13.56
N ARG A 366 -19.92 -6.38 13.36
CA ARG A 366 -21.23 -7.02 13.07
C ARG A 366 -22.27 -6.71 14.14
N ASP A 367 -21.93 -6.93 15.40
CA ASP A 367 -22.86 -6.77 16.52
C ASP A 367 -23.37 -5.32 16.62
N HIS A 368 -22.48 -4.34 16.41
CA HIS A 368 -22.87 -2.95 16.40
C HIS A 368 -23.71 -2.60 15.16
N ALA A 369 -23.37 -3.11 13.97
CA ALA A 369 -24.18 -2.92 12.78
C ALA A 369 -25.61 -3.47 12.96
N VAL A 370 -25.75 -4.66 13.56
CA VAL A 370 -27.05 -5.25 13.92
C VAL A 370 -27.80 -4.36 14.91
N GLU A 371 -27.13 -3.85 15.95
CA GLU A 371 -27.75 -2.94 16.91
C GLU A 371 -28.30 -1.68 16.22
N LEU A 372 -27.50 -1.04 15.36
CA LEU A 372 -27.91 0.15 14.62
C LEU A 372 -29.10 -0.13 13.69
N VAL A 373 -29.08 -1.25 12.96
CA VAL A 373 -30.20 -1.66 12.09
C VAL A 373 -31.49 -1.88 12.90
N GLN A 374 -31.41 -2.55 14.06
CA GLN A 374 -32.57 -2.75 14.93
C GLN A 374 -33.12 -1.43 15.49
N GLN A 375 -32.25 -0.47 15.80
CA GLN A 375 -32.68 0.87 16.21
C GLN A 375 -33.38 1.60 15.06
N LEU A 376 -32.83 1.54 13.84
CA LEU A 376 -33.41 2.15 12.65
C LEU A 376 -34.75 1.52 12.28
N ASN A 377 -34.91 0.19 12.34
CA ASN A 377 -36.20 -0.49 12.10
C ASN A 377 -37.32 0.07 13.00
N LYS A 378 -37.02 0.25 14.30
CA LYS A 378 -37.98 0.80 15.26
C LYS A 378 -38.36 2.24 14.94
N ILE A 379 -37.42 3.04 14.46
CA ILE A 379 -37.65 4.46 14.12
C ILE A 379 -38.47 4.56 12.81
N LEU A 380 -38.10 3.77 11.81
CA LEU A 380 -38.70 3.78 10.48
C LEU A 380 -40.02 2.99 10.41
N GLY A 381 -40.38 2.25 11.47
CA GLY A 381 -41.60 1.46 11.51
C GLY A 381 -41.55 0.23 10.60
N VAL A 382 -40.36 -0.28 10.32
CA VAL A 382 -40.14 -1.54 9.59
C VAL A 382 -40.30 -2.68 10.60
N GLU A 383 -41.26 -3.58 10.38
CA GLU A 383 -41.38 -4.80 11.20
C GLU A 383 -40.10 -5.62 11.03
N ASP A 384 -39.48 -6.05 12.14
CA ASP A 384 -38.22 -6.79 12.14
C ASP A 384 -38.33 -8.04 11.25
N GLN A 385 -37.76 -7.98 10.05
CA GLN A 385 -37.54 -9.13 9.18
C GLN A 385 -36.23 -9.86 9.53
N MET A 386 -35.62 -9.54 10.68
CA MET A 386 -34.31 -10.07 11.09
C MET A 386 -34.38 -11.19 12.15
N ASP A 387 -35.57 -11.74 12.42
CA ASP A 387 -35.74 -12.83 13.40
C ASP A 387 -35.81 -14.22 12.75
N ASP A 388 -35.57 -14.32 11.43
CA ASP A 388 -35.31 -15.60 10.77
C ASP A 388 -33.92 -15.55 10.15
N ASP A 389 -33.00 -16.33 10.71
CA ASP A 389 -31.71 -16.72 10.11
C ASP A 389 -31.88 -17.39 8.73
N ASP A 390 -33.13 -17.65 8.30
CA ASP A 390 -33.53 -18.27 7.03
C ASP A 390 -34.29 -17.31 6.06
N ALA A 391 -34.48 -16.01 6.37
CA ALA A 391 -35.35 -15.12 5.58
C ALA A 391 -34.66 -14.29 4.48
N TRP A 392 -33.35 -14.46 4.29
CA TRP A 392 -32.59 -13.83 3.19
C TRP A 392 -32.15 -14.85 2.12
N GLU A 393 -32.74 -16.05 2.11
CA GLU A 393 -32.58 -16.97 0.98
C GLU A 393 -33.41 -16.48 -0.21
N ASP A 394 -32.70 -16.06 -1.26
CA ASP A 394 -33.13 -15.92 -2.65
C ASP A 394 -34.06 -14.75 -3.02
N GLU A 395 -33.50 -13.54 -3.09
CA GLU A 395 -33.90 -12.53 -4.11
C GLU A 395 -32.68 -12.07 -4.94
N ASP A 396 -31.80 -12.99 -5.31
CA ASP A 396 -30.91 -12.81 -6.46
C ASP A 396 -31.66 -13.26 -7.73
N ASP A 397 -32.43 -12.36 -8.37
CA ASP A 397 -32.76 -12.41 -9.81
C ASP A 397 -33.61 -11.21 -10.30
N GLN A 398 -33.34 -9.99 -9.81
CA GLN A 398 -33.75 -8.77 -10.54
C GLN A 398 -32.58 -7.78 -10.61
N GLU A 399 -31.74 -7.96 -11.63
CA GLU A 399 -31.00 -6.85 -12.24
C GLU A 399 -32.02 -5.80 -12.70
N GLU A 400 -32.36 -4.84 -11.84
CA GLU A 400 -32.82 -3.54 -12.29
C GLU A 400 -31.59 -2.63 -12.37
N ASP A 401 -31.11 -2.42 -13.59
CA ASP A 401 -30.19 -1.34 -13.96
C ASP A 401 -30.73 0.00 -13.41
N VAL A 402 -30.21 0.43 -12.27
CA VAL A 402 -30.42 1.81 -11.79
C VAL A 402 -29.30 2.67 -12.39
N ASP A 403 -29.43 2.96 -13.68
CA ASP A 403 -28.86 4.16 -14.28
C ASP A 403 -29.69 5.35 -13.80
N GLU A 404 -29.34 5.95 -12.66
CA GLU A 404 -29.82 7.28 -12.27
C GLU A 404 -28.65 8.27 -12.19
N ASP A 405 -28.48 9.03 -13.28
CA ASP A 405 -27.72 10.26 -13.37
C ASP A 405 -28.08 11.21 -12.21
N PHE A 406 -27.19 11.31 -11.22
CA PHE A 406 -27.30 12.29 -10.14
C PHE A 406 -26.75 13.65 -10.61
N GLU A 407 -27.51 14.37 -11.44
CA GLU A 407 -27.23 15.80 -11.73
C GLU A 407 -27.74 16.67 -10.56
N VAL A 408 -26.82 17.17 -9.74
CA VAL A 408 -27.11 18.23 -8.77
C VAL A 408 -27.00 19.58 -9.47
N GLU A 409 -28.14 20.20 -9.81
CA GLU A 409 -28.21 21.61 -10.21
C GLU A 409 -27.82 22.50 -9.01
N VAL A 410 -26.64 23.11 -9.09
CA VAL A 410 -26.22 24.17 -8.17
C VAL A 410 -26.86 25.48 -8.63
N GLU A 411 -27.95 25.90 -7.98
CA GLU A 411 -28.48 27.26 -8.13
C GLU A 411 -27.50 28.28 -7.50
N VAL A 412 -26.73 28.97 -8.35
CA VAL A 412 -25.95 30.13 -7.94
C VAL A 412 -26.85 31.35 -7.89
N GLU A 413 -27.30 31.72 -6.69
CA GLU A 413 -27.92 33.03 -6.43
C GLU A 413 -26.89 34.15 -6.68
N THR A 414 -26.98 34.79 -7.85
CA THR A 414 -26.25 36.03 -8.13
C THR A 414 -27.02 37.20 -7.53
N ASN A 415 -26.57 37.64 -6.37
CA ASN A 415 -27.10 38.83 -5.71
C ASN A 415 -26.63 40.08 -6.46
N GLY A 416 -27.55 40.70 -7.22
CA GLY A 416 -27.32 41.96 -7.91
C GLY A 416 -27.29 43.14 -6.93
N GLN A 417 -26.19 43.89 -6.92
CA GLN A 417 -26.16 45.27 -6.43
C GLN A 417 -25.36 46.16 -7.37
N ASP A 418 -26.09 46.98 -8.12
CA ASP A 418 -25.60 48.13 -8.88
C ASP A 418 -24.97 49.19 -7.96
N ALA A 419 -23.77 49.66 -8.29
CA ALA A 419 -23.35 51.04 -8.01
C ALA A 419 -22.17 51.47 -8.91
N HIS A 420 -22.51 52.23 -9.96
CA HIS A 420 -21.77 53.31 -10.62
C HIS A 420 -20.27 53.54 -10.32
N GLY A 421 -19.49 53.65 -11.41
CA GLY A 421 -18.22 54.39 -11.42
C GLY A 421 -17.59 54.46 -12.81
N ASP A 422 -17.70 55.63 -13.44
CA ASP A 422 -17.06 56.04 -14.72
C ASP A 422 -15.57 55.69 -14.84
N GLY A 423 -15.12 55.44 -16.08
CA GLY A 423 -13.70 55.45 -16.41
C GLY A 423 -13.36 54.98 -17.84
N ASP A 424 -13.65 55.82 -18.84
CA ASP A 424 -13.00 55.79 -20.15
C ASP A 424 -11.47 55.67 -20.02
N VAL A 425 -10.81 54.72 -20.72
CA VAL A 425 -9.55 54.97 -21.45
C VAL A 425 -9.42 53.99 -22.64
N GLU A 426 -9.07 54.59 -23.78
CA GLU A 426 -8.94 54.08 -25.14
C GLU A 426 -7.91 52.96 -25.36
N MET A 427 -8.32 52.05 -26.26
CA MET A 427 -7.59 51.39 -27.35
C MET A 427 -6.11 51.78 -27.56
N SER A 428 -5.22 50.78 -27.43
CA SER A 428 -4.03 50.54 -28.28
C SER A 428 -3.57 49.09 -28.13
#